data_AF-A0A1S8MQ63-F1
#
_entry.id   AF-A0A1S8MQ63-F1
#
_cell.length_a   1.000
_cell.length_b   1.000
_cell.length_c   1.000
_cell.angle_alpha   90.00
_cell.angle_beta   90.00
_cell.angle_gamma   90.00
#
_symmetry.space_group_name_H-M   'P 1'
#
loop_
_entity.id
_entity.type
_entity.pdbx_description
1 polymer ?
#
loop_
_entity_poly.entity_id
_entity_poly.type
_entity_poly.pdbx_seq_one_letter_code
_entity_poly.pdbx_strand_id
1 'polypeptide(L)'
;MNEIFIKSIYKSIVEENIHLYKNLLDNTNIDKASDEHWKKSLKLYNSLSEENREVLINIIQQTMIDTISNMLGIIDRSSTLSGCDAEPKLYLDDTDTDGELQDLFLAYVEDIEE
;
A
#
# COMPACT_ATOMS: atom_id res chain seq x y z
N MET A 1 -3.51 -19.86 6.81
CA MET A 1 -3.14 -18.70 7.63
C MET A 1 -2.63 -17.57 6.75
N ASN A 2 -1.66 -17.85 5.86
CA ASN A 2 -1.01 -16.87 4.98
C ASN A 2 -2.02 -16.09 4.11
N GLU A 3 -3.03 -16.74 3.53
CA GLU A 3 -4.11 -16.03 2.82
C GLU A 3 -4.91 -15.05 3.70
N ILE A 4 -5.22 -15.43 4.95
CA ILE A 4 -5.96 -14.54 5.86
C ILE A 4 -5.06 -13.35 6.23
N PHE A 5 -3.77 -13.62 6.44
CA PHE A 5 -2.78 -12.61 6.76
C PHE A 5 -2.61 -11.58 5.64
N ILE A 6 -2.39 -11.99 4.38
CA ILE A 6 -2.25 -11.06 3.25
C ILE A 6 -3.54 -10.28 3.00
N LYS A 7 -4.73 -10.91 3.16
CA LYS A 7 -6.02 -10.22 3.00
C LYS A 7 -6.20 -9.16 4.10
N SER A 8 -5.77 -9.47 5.31
CA SER A 8 -5.79 -8.53 6.43
C SER A 8 -4.80 -7.38 6.23
N ILE A 9 -3.62 -7.64 5.69
CA ILE A 9 -2.65 -6.60 5.30
C ILE A 9 -3.26 -5.66 4.25
N TYR A 10 -3.82 -6.20 3.18
CA TYR A 10 -4.44 -5.38 2.13
C TYR A 10 -5.52 -4.48 2.72
N LYS A 11 -6.45 -5.05 3.49
CA LYS A 11 -7.53 -4.30 4.12
C LYS A 11 -7.02 -3.18 5.03
N SER A 12 -6.15 -3.53 5.98
CA SER A 12 -5.69 -2.58 7.00
C SER A 12 -4.69 -1.55 6.50
N ILE A 13 -3.95 -1.85 5.43
CA ILE A 13 -2.92 -0.93 4.92
C ILE A 13 -3.36 -0.27 3.62
N VAL A 14 -3.89 -1.00 2.65
CA VAL A 14 -4.25 -0.42 1.35
C VAL A 14 -5.63 0.23 1.44
N GLU A 15 -6.67 -0.54 1.73
CA GLU A 15 -8.06 -0.07 1.70
C GLU A 15 -8.30 1.05 2.73
N GLU A 16 -7.96 0.82 4.00
CA GLU A 16 -8.16 1.80 5.07
C GLU A 16 -7.37 3.11 4.82
N ASN A 17 -6.11 3.04 4.36
CA ASN A 17 -5.35 4.26 4.11
C ASN A 17 -5.82 4.99 2.85
N ILE A 18 -6.27 4.30 1.80
CA ILE A 18 -6.83 4.97 0.63
C ILE A 18 -8.10 5.74 0.98
N HIS A 19 -8.97 5.15 1.79
CA HIS A 19 -10.13 5.89 2.32
C HIS A 19 -9.72 7.09 3.15
N LEU A 20 -8.70 6.95 4.01
CA LEU A 20 -8.16 8.06 4.79
C LEU A 20 -7.60 9.17 3.89
N TYR A 21 -6.73 8.84 2.93
CA TYR A 21 -6.11 9.82 2.04
C TYR A 21 -7.14 10.52 1.16
N LYS A 22 -8.10 9.78 0.59
CA LYS A 22 -9.19 10.38 -0.18
C LYS A 22 -9.98 11.37 0.66
N ASN A 23 -10.41 10.95 1.86
CA ASN A 23 -11.12 11.84 2.79
C ASN A 23 -10.29 13.08 3.18
N LEU A 24 -8.99 12.92 3.44
CA LEU A 24 -8.11 14.04 3.76
C LEU A 24 -7.95 15.00 2.59
N LEU A 25 -7.76 14.50 1.37
CA LEU A 25 -7.61 15.32 0.16
C LEU A 25 -8.91 16.05 -0.19
N ASP A 26 -10.06 15.39 -0.06
CA ASP A 26 -11.38 15.95 -0.38
C ASP A 26 -11.87 16.98 0.64
N ASN A 27 -11.62 16.74 1.93
CA ASN A 27 -12.29 17.48 3.00
C ASN A 27 -11.39 18.43 3.79
N THR A 28 -10.06 18.40 3.58
CA THR A 28 -9.17 19.33 4.29
C THR A 28 -9.26 20.74 3.73
N ASN A 29 -9.62 21.71 4.58
CA ASN A 29 -9.49 23.11 4.24
C ASN A 29 -8.01 23.52 4.22
N ILE A 30 -7.52 23.97 3.04
CA ILE A 30 -6.14 24.41 2.82
C ILE A 30 -5.68 25.46 3.84
N ASP A 31 -6.55 26.40 4.22
CA ASP A 31 -6.20 27.48 5.14
C ASP A 31 -6.01 26.98 6.58
N LYS A 32 -6.52 25.79 6.89
CA LYS A 32 -6.37 25.14 8.21
C LYS A 32 -5.20 24.15 8.26
N ALA A 33 -4.61 23.79 7.12
CA ALA A 33 -3.42 22.96 7.12
C ALA A 33 -2.24 23.75 7.69
N SER A 34 -1.47 23.17 8.60
CA SER A 34 -0.27 23.81 9.17
C SER A 34 0.99 23.52 8.37
N ASP A 35 1.06 22.35 7.74
CA ASP A 35 2.22 21.89 7.00
C ASP A 35 2.24 22.44 5.56
N GLU A 36 3.34 23.08 5.17
CA GLU A 36 3.48 23.73 3.86
C GLU A 36 3.57 22.71 2.72
N HIS A 37 4.14 21.53 2.96
CA HIS A 37 4.15 20.47 1.96
C HIS A 37 2.72 19.97 1.71
N TRP A 38 1.96 19.71 2.77
CA TRP A 38 0.56 19.30 2.68
C TRP A 38 -0.33 20.35 2.01
N LYS A 39 -0.14 21.64 2.28
CA LYS A 39 -0.82 22.71 1.54
C LYS A 39 -0.56 22.64 0.04
N LYS A 40 0.69 22.36 -0.37
CA LYS A 40 1.03 22.21 -1.79
C LYS A 40 0.38 20.97 -2.39
N SER A 41 0.36 19.85 -1.67
CA SER A 41 -0.35 18.63 -2.08
C SER A 41 -1.84 18.89 -2.29
N LEU A 42 -2.51 19.56 -1.34
CA LEU A 42 -3.93 19.92 -1.46
C LEU A 42 -4.18 20.88 -2.63
N LYS A 43 -3.29 21.85 -2.87
CA LYS A 43 -3.39 22.75 -4.04
C LYS A 43 -3.25 22.00 -5.35
N LEU A 44 -2.31 21.06 -5.44
CA LEU A 44 -2.14 20.20 -6.61
C LEU A 44 -3.43 19.39 -6.83
N TYR A 45 -3.89 18.66 -5.82
CA TYR A 45 -5.10 17.86 -5.89
C TYR A 45 -6.33 18.68 -6.32
N ASN A 46 -6.51 19.86 -5.74
CA ASN A 46 -7.63 20.73 -6.05
C ASN A 46 -7.58 21.33 -7.47
N SER A 47 -6.39 21.38 -8.09
CA SER A 47 -6.23 21.82 -9.48
C SER A 47 -6.60 20.75 -10.51
N LEU A 48 -6.74 19.49 -10.09
CA LEU A 48 -7.10 18.37 -10.96
C LEU A 48 -8.62 18.32 -11.18
N SER A 49 -9.03 17.85 -12.37
CA SER A 49 -10.40 17.41 -12.64
C SER A 49 -10.76 16.22 -11.75
N GLU A 50 -12.05 15.96 -11.56
CA GLU A 50 -12.55 14.81 -10.80
C GLU A 50 -11.97 13.48 -11.32
N GLU A 51 -11.95 13.29 -12.64
CA GLU A 51 -11.32 12.13 -13.29
C GLU A 51 -9.82 12.00 -12.93
N ASN A 52 -9.06 13.10 -13.01
CA ASN A 52 -7.64 13.08 -12.70
C ASN A 52 -7.36 12.90 -11.20
N ARG A 53 -8.31 13.25 -10.32
CA ARG A 53 -8.21 12.96 -8.89
C ARG A 53 -8.33 11.47 -8.62
N GLU A 54 -9.27 10.78 -9.26
CA GLU A 54 -9.38 9.32 -9.15
C GLU A 54 -8.13 8.64 -9.71
N VAL A 55 -7.59 9.11 -10.83
CA VAL A 55 -6.30 8.62 -11.35
C VAL A 55 -5.17 8.80 -10.33
N LEU A 56 -5.10 9.94 -9.64
CA LEU A 56 -4.09 10.15 -8.60
C LEU A 56 -4.28 9.20 -7.41
N ILE A 57 -5.52 8.97 -6.97
CA ILE A 57 -5.82 8.02 -5.91
C ILE A 57 -5.37 6.61 -6.30
N ASN A 58 -5.63 6.19 -7.55
CA ASN A 58 -5.19 4.89 -8.05
C ASN A 58 -3.65 4.77 -8.10
N ILE A 59 -2.94 5.83 -8.47
CA ILE A 59 -1.46 5.85 -8.41
C ILE A 59 -0.96 5.65 -6.98
N ILE A 60 -1.59 6.32 -6.00
CA ILE A 60 -1.25 6.15 -4.58
C ILE A 60 -1.52 4.71 -4.14
N GLN A 61 -2.65 4.13 -4.52
CA GLN A 61 -3.01 2.74 -4.21
C GLN A 61 -2.00 1.76 -4.79
N GLN A 62 -1.64 1.89 -6.07
CA GLN A 62 -0.65 1.04 -6.71
C GLN A 62 0.72 1.15 -6.01
N THR A 63 1.14 2.37 -5.67
CA THR A 63 2.40 2.59 -4.96
C THR A 63 2.42 1.87 -3.61
N MET A 64 1.30 1.85 -2.88
CA MET A 64 1.17 1.09 -1.62
C MET A 64 1.27 -0.41 -1.86
N ILE A 65 0.54 -0.93 -2.85
CA ILE A 65 0.55 -2.35 -3.24
C ILE A 65 1.98 -2.79 -3.60
N ASP A 66 2.66 -2.05 -4.46
CA ASP A 66 4.04 -2.36 -4.89
C ASP A 66 5.00 -2.35 -3.70
N THR A 67 4.86 -1.38 -2.80
CA THR A 67 5.72 -1.27 -1.61
C THR A 67 5.53 -2.46 -0.68
N ILE A 68 4.27 -2.85 -0.41
CA ILE A 68 3.94 -4.00 0.44
C ILE A 68 4.43 -5.29 -0.22
N SER A 69 4.15 -5.49 -1.52
CA SER A 69 4.58 -6.67 -2.27
C SER A 69 6.09 -6.85 -2.23
N ASN A 70 6.87 -5.79 -2.50
CA ASN A 70 8.33 -5.86 -2.42
C ASN A 70 8.83 -6.17 -1.00
N MET A 71 8.19 -5.60 0.03
CA MET A 71 8.55 -5.88 1.42
C MET A 71 8.25 -7.34 1.79
N LEU A 72 7.09 -7.86 1.38
CA LEU A 72 6.72 -9.26 1.59
C LEU A 72 7.69 -10.20 0.90
N GLY A 73 8.09 -9.89 -0.34
CA GLY A 73 9.07 -10.69 -1.08
C GLY A 73 10.44 -10.74 -0.42
N ILE A 74 10.86 -9.66 0.26
CA ILE A 74 12.09 -9.67 1.05
C ILE A 74 11.92 -10.56 2.28
N ILE A 75 10.79 -10.45 2.99
CA ILE A 75 10.53 -11.14 4.27
C ILE A 75 10.32 -12.65 4.07
N ASP A 76 9.65 -13.05 3.00
CA ASP A 76 9.40 -14.45 2.64
C ASP A 76 10.54 -15.06 1.81
N ARG A 77 11.58 -14.28 1.49
CA ARG A 77 12.76 -14.70 0.71
C ARG A 77 12.50 -15.05 -0.75
N SER A 78 11.37 -14.65 -1.32
CA SER A 78 11.16 -14.72 -2.79
C SER A 78 11.97 -13.66 -3.54
N SER A 79 12.37 -12.58 -2.86
CA SER A 79 13.14 -11.45 -3.38
C SER A 79 14.40 -11.16 -2.56
N THR A 80 15.41 -10.58 -3.21
CA THR A 80 16.70 -10.24 -2.57
C THR A 80 16.72 -8.82 -2.01
N LEU A 81 17.46 -8.60 -0.91
CA LEU A 81 17.69 -7.27 -0.34
C LEU A 81 19.12 -6.80 -0.64
N SER A 82 19.25 -5.81 -1.53
CA SER A 82 20.56 -5.30 -1.91
C SER A 82 21.34 -4.73 -0.72
N GLY A 83 22.60 -5.15 -0.56
CA GLY A 83 23.48 -4.67 0.50
C GLY A 83 23.22 -5.28 1.88
N CYS A 84 22.38 -6.31 1.98
CA CYS A 84 22.12 -7.04 3.21
C CYS A 84 22.07 -8.54 2.94
N ASP A 85 22.99 -9.31 3.54
CA ASP A 85 23.04 -10.77 3.40
C ASP A 85 22.09 -11.51 4.36
N ALA A 86 21.26 -10.78 5.11
CA ALA A 86 20.30 -11.40 6.00
C ALA A 86 19.17 -12.04 5.19
N GLU A 87 18.84 -13.29 5.52
CA GLU A 87 17.65 -13.99 5.05
C GLU A 87 16.59 -13.92 6.15
N PRO A 88 15.72 -12.90 6.16
CA PRO A 88 14.65 -12.81 7.14
C PRO A 88 13.66 -13.97 6.96
N LYS A 89 12.91 -14.23 8.02
CA LYS A 89 11.89 -15.28 8.01
C LYS A 89 10.75 -14.89 8.94
N LEU A 90 9.52 -14.95 8.42
CA LEU A 90 8.32 -14.72 9.19
C LEU A 90 7.67 -16.07 9.51
N TYR A 91 7.21 -16.21 10.75
CA TYR A 91 6.37 -17.32 11.19
C TYR A 91 5.01 -16.77 11.59
N LEU A 92 3.94 -17.34 11.05
CA LEU A 92 2.56 -17.05 11.42
C LEU A 92 2.01 -18.26 12.17
N ASP A 93 1.87 -18.14 13.50
CA ASP A 93 1.47 -19.24 14.39
C ASP A 93 2.32 -20.51 14.15
N ASP A 94 3.65 -20.35 14.27
CA ASP A 94 4.68 -21.38 14.02
C ASP A 94 4.70 -21.95 12.59
N THR A 95 3.86 -21.43 11.68
CA THR A 95 3.86 -21.79 10.27
C THR A 95 4.82 -20.90 9.51
N ASP A 96 5.75 -21.54 8.81
CA ASP A 96 6.68 -20.89 7.89
C ASP A 96 5.92 -20.25 6.71
N THR A 97 6.36 -19.08 6.27
CA THR A 97 5.77 -18.35 5.15
C THR A 97 6.68 -18.27 3.92
N ASP A 98 7.76 -19.06 3.90
CA ASP A 98 8.80 -19.03 2.86
C ASP A 98 8.26 -19.09 1.43
N GLY A 99 8.55 -18.05 0.64
CA GLY A 99 8.18 -17.94 -0.77
C GLY A 99 6.69 -17.82 -1.07
N GLU A 100 5.84 -17.56 -0.07
CA GLU A 100 4.38 -17.55 -0.29
C GLU A 100 3.73 -16.17 -0.18
N LEU A 101 4.28 -15.24 0.60
CA LEU A 101 3.57 -14.01 0.98
C LEU A 101 3.41 -13.04 -0.20
N GLN A 102 4.48 -12.84 -0.97
CA GLN A 102 4.43 -11.92 -2.11
C GLN A 102 3.43 -12.39 -3.16
N ASP A 103 3.54 -13.66 -3.56
CA ASP A 103 2.70 -14.25 -4.60
C ASP A 103 1.23 -14.27 -4.17
N LEU A 104 0.93 -14.67 -2.92
CA LEU A 104 -0.43 -14.65 -2.40
C LEU A 104 -1.01 -13.24 -2.33
N PHE A 105 -0.21 -12.25 -1.95
CA PHE A 105 -0.65 -10.85 -1.90
C PHE A 105 -0.97 -10.31 -3.30
N LEU A 106 -0.10 -10.56 -4.28
CA LEU A 106 -0.33 -10.13 -5.67
C LEU A 106 -1.53 -10.84 -6.31
N ALA A 107 -1.66 -12.15 -6.13
CA ALA A 107 -2.83 -12.90 -6.61
C ALA A 107 -4.14 -12.35 -6.03
N TYR A 108 -4.15 -12.01 -4.73
CA TYR A 108 -5.33 -11.40 -4.13
C TYR A 108 -5.63 -10.00 -4.68
N VAL A 109 -4.61 -9.20 -5.01
CA VAL A 109 -4.78 -7.89 -5.65
C VAL A 109 -5.36 -8.04 -7.06
N GLU A 110 -4.89 -9.02 -7.83
CA GLU A 110 -5.44 -9.31 -9.17
C GLU A 110 -6.92 -9.74 -9.07
N ASP A 111 -7.26 -10.61 -8.11
CA ASP A 111 -8.63 -11.12 -7.91
C ASP A 111 -9.67 -10.02 -7.57
N ILE A 112 -9.25 -8.90 -6.97
CA ILE A 112 -10.15 -7.79 -6.58
C ILE A 112 -10.25 -6.70 -7.66
N GLU A 113 -9.34 -6.69 -8.63
CA GLU A 113 -9.35 -5.76 -9.75
C GLU A 113 -10.18 -6.27 -10.94
N GLU A 114 -10.49 -7.58 -10.99
CA GLU A 114 -11.47 -8.20 -11.91
C GLU A 114 -12.94 -7.91 -11.54
#